data_AF-A0A2D4GY74-F1
#
_entry.id   AF-A0A2D4GY74-F1
#
_cell.length_a   1.000
_cell.length_b   1.000
_cell.length_c   1.000
_cell.angle_alpha   90.00
_cell.angle_beta   90.00
_cell.angle_gamma   90.00
#
_symmetry.space_group_name_H-M   'P 1'
#
loop_
_entity.id
_entity.type
_entity.pdbx_description
1 polymer ?
#
loop_
_entity_poly.entity_id
_entity_poly.type
_entity_poly.pdbx_seq_one_letter_code
_entity_poly.pdbx_strand_id
1 'polypeptide(L)'
;IQEFNICFTTVHRMSFSVHKKTEDGEQEEIPELPDSSLEMGILPKEIKKLVERRRQVKQLMKQPDLHPDLYLQYDIRQKALKLTANSMYGCLGFSYSRFYAKPLAALVTFKGREILLHTK
;
A
#
# COMPACT_ATOMS: atom_id res chain seq x y z
N ILE A 1 4.42 0.84 -1.45
CA ILE A 1 4.15 -0.56 -1.01
C ILE A 1 4.73 -1.57 -2.01
N GLN A 2 4.23 -1.65 -3.25
CA GLN A 2 4.77 -2.58 -4.26
C GLN A 2 6.22 -2.28 -4.63
N GLU A 3 6.52 -1.03 -4.98
CA GLU A 3 7.85 -0.59 -5.44
C GLU A 3 8.98 -0.94 -4.47
N PHE A 4 8.80 -0.61 -3.19
CA PHE A 4 9.81 -0.81 -2.15
C PHE A 4 9.58 -2.08 -1.30
N ASN A 5 8.79 -3.03 -1.82
CA ASN A 5 8.48 -4.30 -1.15
C ASN A 5 8.06 -4.16 0.34
N ILE A 6 7.26 -3.15 0.69
CA ILE A 6 6.88 -2.86 2.09
C ILE A 6 5.84 -3.89 2.56
N CYS A 7 6.21 -4.76 3.50
CA CYS A 7 5.36 -5.83 4.01
C CYS A 7 5.66 -6.15 5.48
N PHE A 8 4.73 -6.87 6.13
CA PHE A 8 4.94 -7.50 7.44
C PHE A 8 6.12 -8.47 7.48
N THR A 9 6.46 -9.06 6.34
CA THR A 9 7.47 -10.11 6.22
C THR A 9 8.81 -9.62 5.68
N THR A 10 8.94 -8.33 5.33
CA THR A 10 10.12 -7.80 4.65
C THR A 10 10.76 -6.65 5.42
N VAL A 11 9.97 -5.84 6.13
CA VAL A 11 10.48 -4.73 6.95
C VAL A 11 10.63 -5.20 8.39
N HIS A 12 11.86 -5.14 8.92
CA HIS A 12 12.13 -5.45 10.33
C HIS A 12 11.58 -4.36 11.26
N ARG A 13 10.82 -4.79 12.27
CA ARG A 13 10.10 -3.92 13.21
C ARG A 13 10.69 -3.91 14.62
N MET A 14 11.53 -4.89 14.95
CA MET A 14 11.92 -5.19 16.33
C MET A 14 13.03 -4.27 16.88
N SER A 15 13.69 -3.48 16.05
CA SER A 15 14.70 -2.50 16.50
C SER A 15 14.10 -1.37 17.35
N PHE A 16 12.79 -1.15 17.29
CA PHE A 16 12.11 0.01 17.91
C PHE A 16 11.51 -0.28 19.30
N SER A 17 11.59 -1.52 19.78
CA SER A 17 11.04 -1.90 21.10
C SER A 17 12.04 -1.75 22.25
N VAL A 18 13.33 -1.47 21.98
CA VAL A 18 14.38 -1.56 23.01
C VAL A 18 15.09 -0.24 23.34
N HIS A 19 15.05 0.81 22.50
CA HIS A 19 15.77 2.06 22.84
C HIS A 19 14.98 3.36 22.57
N LYS A 20 14.91 4.16 23.65
CA LYS A 20 14.56 5.59 23.77
C LYS A 20 13.08 5.99 23.72
N LYS A 21 12.45 5.92 24.90
CA LYS A 21 11.63 7.05 25.37
C LYS A 21 12.59 8.22 25.62
N THR A 22 12.71 9.15 24.68
CA THR A 22 13.25 10.49 24.99
C THR A 22 12.13 11.35 25.56
N GLU A 23 12.44 12.14 26.58
CA GLU A 23 11.48 12.93 27.36
C GLU A 23 10.86 14.12 26.58
N ASP A 24 11.29 14.35 25.34
CA ASP A 24 10.79 15.41 24.46
C ASP A 24 10.25 14.85 23.14
N GLY A 25 8.98 14.47 23.12
CA GLY A 25 8.21 14.16 21.91
C GLY A 25 8.56 12.83 21.21
N GLU A 26 7.53 12.09 20.82
CA GLU A 26 7.64 10.83 20.06
C GLU A 26 8.29 11.10 18.68
N GLN A 27 9.62 11.02 18.58
CA GLN A 27 10.26 10.86 17.28
C GLN A 27 9.98 9.43 16.81
N GLU A 28 8.92 9.28 16.01
CA GLU A 28 8.62 8.04 15.30
C GLU A 28 9.75 7.74 14.32
N GLU A 29 10.67 6.87 14.73
CA GLU A 29 11.77 6.42 13.89
C GLU A 29 11.21 5.57 12.74
N ILE A 30 11.50 6.00 11.51
CA ILE A 30 10.97 5.39 10.29
C ILE A 30 11.84 4.17 9.96
N PRO A 31 11.26 2.97 9.79
CA PRO A 31 12.04 1.77 9.48
C PRO A 31 12.72 1.89 8.13
N GLU A 32 13.88 1.26 8.00
CA GLU A 32 14.61 1.18 6.74
C GLU A 32 13.87 0.33 5.70
N LEU A 33 14.17 0.57 4.43
CA LEU A 33 13.65 -0.25 3.34
C LEU A 33 14.25 -1.66 3.38
N PRO A 34 13.49 -2.69 2.97
CA PRO A 34 14.05 -4.02 2.79
C PRO A 34 15.07 -4.02 1.64
N ASP A 35 15.98 -5.00 1.68
CA ASP A 35 16.88 -5.29 0.55
C ASP A 35 16.07 -5.58 -0.73
N SER A 36 16.52 -5.05 -1.86
CA SER A 36 15.84 -5.20 -3.16
C SER A 36 15.91 -6.63 -3.72
N SER A 37 16.83 -7.46 -3.23
CA SER A 37 16.96 -8.88 -3.56
C SER A 37 15.93 -9.77 -2.85
N LEU A 38 15.25 -9.26 -1.82
CA LEU A 38 14.23 -10.03 -1.09
C LEU A 38 13.02 -10.33 -1.98
N GLU A 39 12.49 -11.54 -1.81
CA GLU A 39 11.26 -11.93 -2.48
C GLU A 39 10.10 -11.00 -2.10
N MET A 40 9.21 -10.74 -3.05
CA MET A 40 8.04 -9.90 -2.81
C MET A 40 7.17 -10.47 -1.68
N GLY A 41 6.91 -9.65 -0.66
CA GLY A 41 6.10 -10.00 0.49
C GLY A 41 4.61 -10.18 0.16
N ILE A 42 3.85 -10.70 1.12
CA ILE A 42 2.41 -10.99 0.96
C ILE A 42 1.60 -9.72 0.62
N LEU A 43 1.80 -8.64 1.37
CA LEU A 43 1.05 -7.39 1.17
C LEU A 43 1.26 -6.80 -0.25
N PRO A 44 2.49 -6.59 -0.74
CA PRO A 44 2.68 -6.10 -2.10
C PRO A 44 2.17 -7.08 -3.17
N LYS A 45 2.28 -8.40 -2.95
CA LYS A 45 1.68 -9.42 -3.84
C LYS A 45 0.16 -9.28 -3.94
N GLU A 46 -0.56 -9.13 -2.82
CA GLU A 46 -2.02 -9.00 -2.84
C GLU A 46 -2.49 -7.67 -3.45
N ILE A 47 -1.78 -6.56 -3.20
CA ILE A 47 -2.07 -5.28 -3.86
C ILE A 47 -1.83 -5.40 -5.37
N LYS A 48 -0.75 -6.06 -5.80
CA LYS A 48 -0.44 -6.28 -7.23
C LYS A 48 -1.59 -6.99 -7.94
N LYS A 49 -2.13 -8.07 -7.34
CA LYS A 49 -3.31 -8.78 -7.87
C LYS A 49 -4.53 -7.87 -8.04
N LEU A 50 -4.81 -6.98 -7.08
CA LEU A 50 -5.92 -6.03 -7.18
C LEU A 50 -5.72 -5.02 -8.30
N VAL A 51 -4.51 -4.48 -8.44
CA VAL A 51 -4.16 -3.51 -9.49
C VAL A 51 -4.25 -4.16 -10.87
N GLU A 52 -3.76 -5.39 -11.03
CA GLU A 52 -3.83 -6.15 -12.28
C GLU A 52 -5.27 -6.48 -12.66
N ARG A 53 -6.08 -6.98 -11.73
CA ARG A 53 -7.52 -7.20 -11.95
C ARG A 53 -8.22 -5.91 -12.35
N ARG A 54 -7.87 -4.78 -11.74
CA ARG A 54 -8.43 -3.47 -12.11
C ARG A 54 -8.03 -3.07 -13.53
N ARG A 55 -6.78 -3.30 -13.94
CA ARG A 55 -6.32 -3.05 -15.32
C ARG A 55 -7.11 -3.88 -16.33
N GLN A 56 -7.33 -5.17 -16.05
CA GLN A 56 -8.15 -6.05 -16.89
C GLN A 56 -9.59 -5.54 -17.02
N VAL A 57 -10.25 -5.17 -15.91
CA VAL A 57 -11.61 -4.60 -15.96
C VAL A 57 -11.63 -3.30 -16.77
N LYS A 58 -10.64 -2.43 -16.60
CA LYS A 58 -10.52 -1.21 -17.41
C LYS A 58 -10.26 -1.48 -18.89
N GLN A 59 -9.65 -2.61 -19.26
CA GLN A 59 -9.49 -3.01 -20.66
C GLN A 59 -10.81 -3.49 -21.24
N LEU A 60 -11.61 -4.25 -20.48
CA LEU A 60 -12.96 -4.67 -20.90
C LEU A 60 -13.87 -3.47 -21.17
N MET A 61 -13.77 -2.40 -20.36
CA MET A 61 -14.51 -1.15 -20.58
C MET A 61 -14.16 -0.42 -21.89
N LYS A 62 -13.03 -0.77 -22.53
CA LYS A 62 -12.59 -0.16 -23.80
C LYS A 62 -13.02 -0.97 -25.02
N GLN A 63 -13.70 -2.10 -24.83
CA GLN A 63 -14.19 -2.90 -25.95
C GLN A 63 -15.20 -2.07 -26.78
N PRO A 64 -15.13 -2.16 -28.13
CA PRO A 64 -16.12 -1.53 -28.98
C PRO A 64 -17.51 -2.17 -28.73
N ASP A 65 -18.57 -1.38 -28.97
CA ASP A 65 -19.97 -1.83 -28.89
C ASP A 65 -20.39 -2.42 -27.53
N LEU A 66 -19.74 -1.98 -26.44
CA LEU A 66 -20.07 -2.45 -25.10
C LEU A 66 -21.45 -1.95 -24.64
N HIS A 67 -22.31 -2.87 -24.21
CA HIS A 67 -23.63 -2.54 -23.69
C HIS A 67 -23.56 -1.56 -22.49
N PRO A 68 -24.41 -0.52 -22.42
CA PRO A 68 -24.35 0.49 -21.35
C PRO A 68 -24.42 -0.09 -19.94
N ASP A 69 -25.28 -1.08 -19.70
CA ASP A 69 -25.40 -1.72 -18.37
C ASP A 69 -24.13 -2.48 -17.99
N LEU A 70 -23.47 -3.10 -18.97
CA LEU A 70 -22.23 -3.84 -18.72
C LEU A 70 -21.06 -2.88 -18.46
N TYR A 71 -21.03 -1.72 -19.15
CA TYR A 71 -20.10 -0.64 -18.83
C TYR A 71 -20.27 -0.16 -17.39
N LEU A 72 -21.52 0.04 -16.94
CA LEU A 72 -21.80 0.45 -15.55
C LEU A 72 -21.31 -0.60 -14.54
N GLN A 73 -21.56 -1.89 -14.79
CA GLN A 73 -21.07 -2.97 -13.93
C GLN A 73 -19.54 -2.98 -13.84
N TYR A 74 -18.84 -2.81 -14.97
CA TYR A 74 -17.39 -2.72 -14.97
C TYR A 74 -16.86 -1.47 -14.28
N ASP A 75 -17.55 -0.33 -14.40
CA ASP A 75 -17.17 0.88 -13.67
C ASP A 75 -17.30 0.70 -12.15
N ILE A 76 -18.40 0.10 -11.68
CA ILE A 76 -18.59 -0.24 -10.26
C ILE A 76 -17.47 -1.18 -9.81
N ARG A 77 -17.17 -2.23 -10.59
CA ARG A 77 -16.12 -3.19 -10.26
C ARG A 77 -14.73 -2.57 -10.19
N GLN A 78 -14.34 -1.71 -11.14
CA GLN A 78 -13.03 -1.07 -11.11
C GLN A 78 -12.91 -0.06 -9.96
N LYS A 79 -14.01 0.63 -9.59
CA LYS A 79 -14.09 1.52 -8.43
C LYS A 79 -13.90 0.72 -7.13
N ALA A 80 -14.58 -0.41 -6.98
CA ALA A 80 -14.43 -1.30 -5.84
C ALA A 80 -12.98 -1.79 -5.70
N LEU A 81 -12.37 -2.29 -6.79
CA LEU A 81 -10.97 -2.73 -6.77
C LEU A 81 -10.00 -1.59 -6.39
N LYS A 82 -10.23 -0.38 -6.89
CA LYS A 82 -9.45 0.81 -6.53
C LYS A 82 -9.58 1.11 -5.04
N LEU A 83 -10.81 1.14 -4.54
CA LEU A 83 -11.10 1.46 -3.14
C LEU A 83 -10.43 0.43 -2.22
N THR A 84 -10.61 -0.86 -2.49
CA THR A 84 -9.98 -1.94 -1.70
C THR A 84 -8.46 -1.79 -1.66
N ALA A 85 -7.80 -1.56 -2.80
CA ALA A 85 -6.35 -1.39 -2.84
C ALA A 85 -5.87 -0.16 -2.06
N ASN A 86 -6.58 0.97 -2.16
CA ASN A 86 -6.25 2.19 -1.43
C ASN A 86 -6.48 2.04 0.08
N SER A 87 -7.56 1.37 0.47
CA SER A 87 -7.90 1.12 1.87
C SER A 87 -6.88 0.22 2.59
N MET A 88 -6.13 -0.62 1.87
CA MET A 88 -5.08 -1.45 2.49
C MET A 88 -4.01 -0.62 3.21
N TYR A 89 -3.62 0.54 2.68
CA TYR A 89 -2.72 1.46 3.40
C TYR A 89 -3.38 1.99 4.69
N GLY A 90 -4.65 2.40 4.61
CA GLY A 90 -5.40 2.91 5.76
C GLY A 90 -5.46 1.88 6.90
N CYS A 91 -5.61 0.60 6.58
CA CYS A 91 -5.60 -0.48 7.56
C CYS A 91 -4.27 -0.65 8.32
N LEU A 92 -3.15 -0.17 7.77
CA LEU A 92 -1.85 -0.19 8.47
C LEU A 92 -1.76 0.90 9.53
N GLY A 93 -2.40 2.06 9.29
CA GLY A 93 -2.38 3.21 10.20
C GLY A 93 -3.53 3.25 11.20
N PHE A 94 -4.57 2.44 11.03
CA PHE A 94 -5.72 2.39 11.94
C PHE A 94 -5.40 1.61 13.21
N SER A 95 -5.42 2.27 14.37
CA SER A 95 -5.03 1.71 15.66
C SER A 95 -5.84 0.48 16.10
N TYR A 96 -7.11 0.39 15.74
CA TYR A 96 -7.97 -0.77 16.03
C TYR A 96 -7.98 -1.82 14.91
N SER A 97 -7.13 -1.68 13.89
CA SER A 97 -6.98 -2.69 12.85
C SER A 97 -6.34 -3.96 13.41
N ARG A 98 -6.89 -5.12 13.06
CA ARG A 98 -6.25 -6.42 13.35
C ARG A 98 -4.84 -6.53 12.76
N PHE A 99 -4.58 -5.79 11.68
CA PHE A 99 -3.29 -5.74 11.00
C PHE A 99 -2.60 -4.38 11.18
N TYR A 100 -2.81 -3.72 12.33
CA TYR A 100 -2.18 -2.44 12.65
C TYR A 100 -0.65 -2.54 12.58
N ALA A 101 -0.03 -1.58 11.91
CA ALA A 101 1.41 -1.51 11.72
C ALA A 101 1.84 -0.06 11.44
N LYS A 102 1.79 0.79 12.47
CA LYS A 102 2.18 2.22 12.42
C LYS A 102 3.51 2.46 11.68
N PRO A 103 4.61 1.70 11.94
CA PRO A 103 5.89 1.94 11.26
C PRO A 103 5.82 1.72 9.74
N LEU A 104 5.02 0.75 9.28
CA LEU A 104 4.82 0.54 7.84
C LEU A 104 4.01 1.67 7.22
N ALA A 105 2.98 2.15 7.91
CA ALA A 105 2.20 3.29 7.44
C ALA A 105 3.09 4.55 7.33
N ALA A 106 3.88 4.83 8.37
CA ALA A 106 4.85 5.93 8.38
C ALA A 106 5.83 5.85 7.21
N LEU A 107 6.46 4.68 7.00
CA LEU A 107 7.39 4.44 5.88
C LEU A 107 6.75 4.67 4.50
N VAL A 108 5.50 4.21 4.31
CA VAL A 108 4.76 4.47 3.07
C VAL A 108 4.56 5.97 2.84
N THR A 109 4.16 6.72 3.87
CA THR A 109 3.98 8.18 3.73
C THR A 109 5.29 8.93 3.53
N PHE A 110 6.37 8.47 4.17
CA PHE A 110 7.71 9.03 4.02
C PHE A 110 8.18 8.92 2.57
N LYS A 111 8.14 7.71 2.00
CA LYS A 111 8.48 7.50 0.58
C LYS A 111 7.57 8.28 -0.36
N GLY A 112 6.28 8.42 -0.02
CA GLY A 112 5.36 9.26 -0.79
C GLY A 112 5.78 10.73 -0.84
N ARG A 113 6.17 11.32 0.30
CA ARG A 113 6.66 12.70 0.38
C ARG A 113 8.03 12.86 -0.31
N GLU A 114 8.94 11.92 -0.11
CA GLU A 114 10.25 11.90 -0.76
C GLU A 114 10.13 11.89 -2.30
N ILE A 115 9.31 11.00 -2.86
CA ILE A 115 9.07 10.94 -4.31
C ILE A 115 8.47 12.26 -4.82
N LEU A 116 7.50 12.83 -4.10
CA LEU A 116 6.88 14.09 -4.50
C LEU A 116 7.89 15.25 -4.53
N LEU A 117 8.78 15.31 -3.55
CA LEU A 117 9.84 16.32 -3.49
C LEU A 117 10.88 16.13 -4.61
N HIS A 118 11.26 14.89 -4.92
CA HIS A 118 12.20 14.59 -6.01
C HIS A 118 11.63 14.82 -7.42
N THR A 119 10.30 14.78 -7.57
CA THR A 119 9.64 14.97 -8.87
C THR A 119 9.42 16.46 -9.19
N LYS A 120 9.57 17.34 -8.21
CA LYS A 120 9.36 18.79 -8.35
C LYS A 120 10.58 19.48 -8.96
#